data_AF-A0A349V1G0-F1
#
_entry.id   AF-A0A349V1G0-F1
#
_cell.length_a   1.000
_cell.length_b   1.000
_cell.length_c   1.000
_cell.angle_alpha   90.00
_cell.angle_beta   90.00
_cell.angle_gamma   90.00
#
_symmetry.space_group_name_H-M   'P 1'
#
loop_
_entity.id
_entity.type
_entity.pdbx_description
1 polymer ?
#
loop_
_entity_poly.entity_id
_entity_poly.type
_entity_poly.pdbx_seq_one_letter_code
_entity_poly.pdbx_strand_id
1 'polypeptide(L)'
;MTDQIKFLLGEEELPRSWYNIIADLPEPPAPVMHPGTGQPVGPDDLAPLFPMASIMQEVSGERTIDIPEPVREIYRQWRPSPLFRARRLEEALDTPARIYYKYEGVSPTGSHKPNTAIAQAFFCKEEGVKRIATETGAGQWGSSLALAGSMFGLEIEVFMVRISYDQKPYRRAFMETFGATCHASPSNLTESGKKILADNPDSTGSL
;
A
#
# COMPACT_ATOMS: atom_id res chain seq x y z
N MET A 1 -33.28 -4.91 21.13
CA MET A 1 -32.19 -4.39 20.28
C MET A 1 -31.45 -5.59 19.73
N THR A 2 -31.15 -5.65 18.43
CA THR A 2 -30.50 -6.83 17.85
C THR A 2 -29.10 -7.02 18.46
N ASP A 3 -28.78 -8.24 18.89
CA ASP A 3 -27.46 -8.64 19.41
C ASP A 3 -26.41 -8.84 18.31
N GLN A 4 -26.63 -8.23 17.15
CA GLN A 4 -25.72 -8.36 16.02
C GLN A 4 -24.34 -7.83 16.38
N ILE A 5 -23.32 -8.67 16.17
CA ILE A 5 -21.90 -8.37 16.40
C ILE A 5 -21.19 -8.14 15.06
N LYS A 6 -21.56 -8.88 14.02
CA LYS A 6 -20.90 -8.87 12.71
C LYS A 6 -21.86 -8.38 11.62
N PHE A 7 -21.38 -7.43 10.84
CA PHE A 7 -22.07 -6.82 9.71
C PHE A 7 -21.25 -7.15 8.45
N LEU A 8 -21.89 -7.84 7.52
CA LEU A 8 -21.33 -8.24 6.24
C LEU A 8 -22.03 -7.48 5.12
N LEU A 9 -21.27 -7.21 4.08
CA LEU A 9 -21.73 -6.59 2.84
C LEU A 9 -21.45 -7.59 1.72
N GLY A 10 -22.37 -7.73 0.77
CA GLY A 10 -22.22 -8.64 -0.37
C GLY A 10 -21.11 -8.17 -1.33
N GLU A 11 -20.58 -9.10 -2.14
CA GLU A 11 -19.59 -8.77 -3.17
C GLU A 11 -20.17 -7.84 -4.25
N GLU A 12 -21.46 -7.97 -4.52
CA GLU A 12 -22.24 -7.13 -5.43
C GLU A 12 -22.32 -5.66 -4.98
N GLU A 13 -22.13 -5.41 -3.69
CA GLU A 13 -22.15 -4.08 -3.08
C GLU A 13 -20.75 -3.44 -3.02
N LEU A 14 -19.71 -4.09 -3.58
CA LEU A 14 -18.39 -3.50 -3.68
C LEU A 14 -18.45 -2.17 -4.46
N PRO A 15 -17.85 -1.09 -3.92
CA PRO A 15 -17.77 0.19 -4.63
C PRO A 15 -17.21 0.04 -6.05
N ARG A 16 -17.70 0.89 -6.95
CA ARG A 16 -17.26 0.98 -8.35
C ARG A 16 -16.21 2.07 -8.57
N SER A 17 -16.09 3.00 -7.63
CA SER A 17 -15.15 4.10 -7.67
C SER A 17 -14.46 4.27 -6.32
N TRP A 18 -13.21 4.76 -6.36
CA TRP A 18 -12.55 5.38 -5.22
C TRP A 18 -13.07 6.79 -5.03
N TYR A 19 -13.11 7.24 -3.78
CA TYR A 19 -13.46 8.61 -3.44
C TYR A 19 -12.21 9.45 -3.23
N ASN A 20 -12.17 10.63 -3.86
CA ASN A 20 -11.09 11.59 -3.76
C ASN A 20 -11.55 12.79 -2.94
N ILE A 21 -10.95 12.95 -1.75
CA ILE A 21 -11.33 14.02 -0.81
C ILE A 21 -10.91 15.40 -1.30
N ILE A 22 -9.96 15.52 -2.23
CA ILE A 22 -9.48 16.80 -2.76
C ILE A 22 -10.64 17.61 -3.38
N ALA A 23 -11.61 16.93 -4.00
CA ALA A 23 -12.79 17.57 -4.59
C ALA A 23 -13.73 18.25 -3.58
N ASP A 24 -13.55 17.98 -2.28
CA ASP A 24 -14.38 18.46 -1.17
C ASP A 24 -13.60 19.28 -0.14
N LEU A 25 -12.28 19.47 -0.32
CA LEU A 25 -11.51 20.33 0.55
C LEU A 25 -11.90 21.81 0.34
N PRO A 26 -11.96 22.63 1.39
CA PRO A 26 -12.24 24.07 1.27
C PRO A 26 -11.25 24.79 0.35
N GLU A 27 -9.99 24.34 0.36
CA GLU A 27 -8.89 24.83 -0.45
C GLU A 27 -8.04 23.62 -0.88
N PRO A 28 -7.48 23.62 -2.11
CA PRO A 28 -6.61 22.53 -2.54
C PRO A 28 -5.33 22.47 -1.70
N PRO A 29 -4.73 21.28 -1.50
CA PRO A 29 -3.44 21.16 -0.83
C PRO A 29 -2.37 21.98 -1.55
N ALA A 30 -1.39 22.46 -0.77
CA ALA A 30 -0.21 23.08 -1.36
C ALA A 30 0.48 22.09 -2.32
N PRO A 31 1.02 22.58 -3.46
CA PRO A 31 1.72 21.72 -4.39
C PRO A 31 2.97 21.12 -3.72
N VAL A 32 3.30 19.90 -4.11
CA VAL A 32 4.59 19.30 -3.77
C VAL A 32 5.69 20.07 -4.49
N MET A 33 6.73 20.44 -3.75
CA MET A 33 7.86 21.22 -4.29
C MET A 33 9.02 20.29 -4.61
N HIS A 34 9.59 20.42 -5.80
CA HIS A 34 10.74 19.65 -6.23
C HIS A 34 11.97 20.04 -5.38
N PRO A 35 12.66 19.09 -4.70
CA PRO A 35 13.69 19.41 -3.71
C PRO A 35 14.95 20.08 -4.30
N GLY A 36 15.26 19.80 -5.57
CA GLY A 36 16.37 20.45 -6.29
C GLY A 36 16.07 21.86 -6.81
N THR A 37 14.93 22.08 -7.46
CA THR A 37 14.59 23.35 -8.12
C THR A 37 13.77 24.30 -7.25
N GLY A 38 13.10 23.79 -6.21
CA GLY A 38 12.16 24.55 -5.38
C GLY A 38 10.90 25.00 -6.13
N GLN A 39 10.61 24.44 -7.31
CA GLN A 39 9.38 24.71 -8.07
C GLN A 39 8.35 23.61 -7.85
N PRO A 40 7.05 23.85 -8.09
CA PRO A 40 6.04 22.80 -8.06
C PRO A 40 6.40 21.62 -8.98
N VAL A 41 6.23 20.40 -8.47
CA VAL A 41 6.46 19.15 -9.21
C VAL A 41 5.47 19.03 -10.37
N GLY A 42 5.98 18.74 -11.56
CA GLY A 42 5.19 18.42 -12.75
C GLY A 42 5.14 16.91 -13.05
N PRO A 43 4.31 16.47 -14.01
CA PRO A 43 4.24 15.06 -14.42
C PRO A 43 5.58 14.46 -14.85
N ASP A 44 6.41 15.24 -15.56
CA ASP A 44 7.72 14.80 -16.05
C ASP A 44 8.72 14.51 -14.93
N ASP A 45 8.57 15.17 -13.77
CA ASP A 45 9.40 14.91 -12.58
C ASP A 45 9.04 13.57 -11.91
N LEU A 46 7.80 13.09 -12.11
CA LEU A 46 7.26 11.88 -11.49
C LEU A 46 7.29 10.66 -12.42
N ALA A 47 7.26 10.87 -13.74
CA ALA A 47 7.26 9.84 -14.77
C ALA A 47 8.41 8.80 -14.65
N PRO A 48 9.61 9.14 -14.15
CA PRO A 48 10.65 8.14 -13.91
C PRO A 48 10.34 7.16 -12.77
N LEU A 49 9.40 7.50 -11.89
CA LEU A 49 9.11 6.77 -10.64
C LEU A 49 7.76 6.05 -10.67
N PHE A 50 6.76 6.64 -11.33
CA PHE A 50 5.38 6.19 -11.24
C PHE A 50 4.76 6.00 -12.63
N PRO A 51 3.82 5.05 -12.79
CA PRO A 51 3.02 4.95 -14.00
C PRO A 51 2.17 6.22 -14.17
N MET A 52 1.95 6.63 -15.41
CA MET A 52 1.19 7.84 -15.75
C MET A 52 -0.22 7.81 -15.16
N ALA A 53 -0.87 6.66 -15.10
CA ALA A 53 -2.18 6.52 -14.47
C ALA A 53 -2.17 6.91 -12.98
N SER A 54 -1.09 6.64 -12.25
CA SER A 54 -0.94 7.08 -10.86
C SER A 54 -0.66 8.58 -10.76
N ILE A 55 0.16 9.12 -11.66
CA ILE A 55 0.44 10.57 -11.72
C ILE A 55 -0.84 11.37 -11.98
N MET A 56 -1.67 10.91 -12.91
CA MET A 56 -2.95 11.55 -13.23
C MET A 56 -3.94 11.49 -12.06
N GLN A 57 -3.92 10.43 -11.26
CA GLN A 57 -4.75 10.32 -10.05
C GLN A 57 -4.30 11.30 -8.97
N GLU A 58 -2.99 11.48 -8.77
CA GLU A 58 -2.43 12.38 -7.77
C GLU A 58 -2.84 13.85 -8.01
N VAL A 59 -2.95 14.27 -9.26
CA VAL A 59 -3.35 15.64 -9.64
C VAL A 59 -4.84 15.78 -9.95
N SER A 60 -5.62 14.72 -9.80
CA SER A 60 -7.04 14.73 -10.15
C SER A 60 -7.86 15.57 -9.17
N GLY A 61 -8.70 16.45 -9.73
CA GLY A 61 -9.76 17.15 -8.99
C GLY A 61 -11.12 16.45 -9.03
N GLU A 62 -11.21 15.29 -9.68
CA GLU A 62 -12.47 14.54 -9.77
C GLU A 62 -12.84 13.95 -8.41
N ARG A 63 -14.12 14.02 -8.03
CA ARG A 63 -14.64 13.50 -6.75
C ARG A 63 -14.54 11.98 -6.64
N THR A 64 -14.68 11.30 -7.78
CA THR A 64 -14.67 9.84 -7.84
C THR A 64 -13.84 9.38 -9.01
N ILE A 65 -13.03 8.34 -8.80
CA ILE A 65 -12.20 7.73 -9.83
C ILE A 65 -12.63 6.27 -9.95
N ASP A 66 -13.02 5.84 -11.16
CA ASP A 66 -13.49 4.48 -11.37
C ASP A 66 -12.40 3.45 -11.03
N ILE A 67 -12.79 2.39 -10.33
CA ILE A 67 -11.91 1.27 -10.03
C ILE A 67 -11.91 0.35 -11.25
N PRO A 68 -10.76 0.10 -11.91
CA PRO A 68 -10.69 -0.80 -13.05
C PRO A 68 -11.24 -2.18 -12.70
N GLU A 69 -12.02 -2.78 -13.60
CA GLU A 69 -12.67 -4.06 -13.33
C GLU A 69 -11.67 -5.17 -12.92
N PRO A 70 -10.46 -5.31 -13.54
CA PRO A 70 -9.47 -6.29 -13.08
C PRO A 70 -9.02 -6.08 -11.62
N VAL A 71 -8.98 -4.84 -11.15
CA VAL A 71 -8.66 -4.51 -9.76
C VAL A 71 -9.82 -4.89 -8.84
N ARG A 72 -11.08 -4.61 -9.26
CA ARG A 72 -12.29 -4.99 -8.51
C ARG A 72 -12.44 -6.50 -8.39
N GLU A 73 -12.15 -7.26 -9.45
CA GLU A 73 -12.14 -8.72 -9.46
C GLU A 73 -11.18 -9.30 -8.42
N ILE A 74 -9.98 -8.74 -8.29
CA ILE A 74 -9.04 -9.15 -7.25
C ILE A 74 -9.57 -8.78 -5.85
N TYR A 75 -10.13 -7.58 -5.68
CA TYR A 75 -10.70 -7.17 -4.40
C TYR A 75 -11.79 -8.12 -3.89
N ARG A 76 -12.63 -8.68 -4.76
CA ARG A 76 -13.70 -9.62 -4.36
C ARG A 76 -13.19 -10.82 -3.56
N GLN A 77 -11.93 -11.23 -3.73
CA GLN A 77 -11.36 -12.37 -3.01
C GLN A 77 -11.33 -12.18 -1.48
N TRP A 78 -11.33 -10.93 -0.98
CA TRP A 78 -11.34 -10.64 0.47
C TRP A 78 -12.11 -9.38 0.88
N ARG A 79 -12.64 -8.62 -0.08
CA ARG A 79 -13.50 -7.45 0.15
C ARG A 79 -14.93 -7.79 -0.28
N PRO A 80 -15.96 -7.21 0.37
CA PRO A 80 -15.88 -6.23 1.45
C PRO A 80 -15.40 -6.80 2.79
N SER A 81 -14.56 -6.06 3.50
CA SER A 81 -14.13 -6.47 4.84
C SER A 81 -15.30 -6.39 5.85
N PRO A 82 -15.39 -7.29 6.83
CA PRO A 82 -16.45 -7.25 7.84
C PRO A 82 -16.35 -6.00 8.71
N LEU A 83 -17.51 -5.44 9.08
CA LEU A 83 -17.62 -4.46 10.16
C LEU A 83 -18.10 -5.19 11.41
N PHE A 84 -17.42 -4.97 12.53
CA PHE A 84 -17.80 -5.57 13.80
C PHE A 84 -18.22 -4.51 14.80
N ARG A 85 -19.14 -4.86 15.70
CA ARG A 85 -19.43 -4.10 16.92
C ARG A 85 -18.74 -4.76 18.11
N ALA A 86 -17.87 -4.03 18.78
CA ALA A 86 -17.02 -4.52 19.86
C ALA A 86 -17.75 -4.54 21.22
N ARG A 87 -18.87 -5.26 21.32
CA ARG A 87 -19.73 -5.26 22.52
C ARG A 87 -19.00 -5.60 23.83
N ARG A 88 -18.11 -6.59 23.81
CA ARG A 88 -17.30 -6.94 24.99
C ARG A 88 -16.35 -5.83 25.41
N LEU A 89 -15.88 -5.03 24.45
CA LEU A 89 -15.08 -3.84 24.74
C LEU A 89 -15.97 -2.70 25.26
N GLU A 90 -17.18 -2.52 24.71
CA GLU A 90 -18.19 -1.59 25.24
C GLU A 90 -18.49 -1.89 26.72
N GLU A 91 -18.74 -3.16 27.05
CA GLU A 91 -18.98 -3.66 28.41
C GLU A 91 -17.76 -3.46 29.33
N ALA A 92 -16.55 -3.83 28.86
CA ALA A 92 -15.33 -3.69 29.66
C ALA A 92 -14.98 -2.23 29.97
N LEU A 93 -15.40 -1.30 29.12
CA LEU A 93 -15.19 0.15 29.28
C LEU A 93 -16.35 0.85 30.02
N ASP A 94 -17.43 0.13 30.33
CA ASP A 94 -18.69 0.69 30.86
C ASP A 94 -19.14 1.96 30.12
N THR A 95 -19.11 1.90 28.79
CA THR A 95 -19.39 3.06 27.94
C THR A 95 -20.77 2.98 27.29
N PRO A 96 -21.53 4.09 27.22
CA PRO A 96 -22.75 4.14 26.42
C PRO A 96 -22.43 4.26 24.91
N ALA A 97 -21.17 4.48 24.55
CA ALA A 97 -20.75 4.56 23.15
C ALA A 97 -20.86 3.19 22.46
N ARG A 98 -21.16 3.23 21.16
CA ARG A 98 -21.12 2.04 20.31
C ARG A 98 -19.79 2.03 19.58
N ILE A 99 -19.01 0.96 19.76
CA ILE A 99 -17.67 0.84 19.19
C ILE A 99 -17.72 -0.11 18.01
N TYR A 100 -17.40 0.40 16.83
CA TYR A 100 -17.29 -0.39 15.62
C TYR A 100 -15.87 -0.38 15.09
N TYR A 101 -15.44 -1.49 14.48
CA TYR A 101 -14.18 -1.56 13.78
C TYR A 101 -14.35 -2.24 12.41
N LYS A 102 -13.80 -1.60 11.38
CA LYS A 102 -13.71 -2.15 10.03
C LYS A 102 -12.48 -3.05 9.95
N TYR A 103 -12.70 -4.36 9.87
CA TYR A 103 -11.62 -5.33 10.02
C TYR A 103 -10.89 -5.59 8.69
N GLU A 104 -9.95 -4.72 8.35
CA GLU A 104 -9.10 -4.84 7.15
C GLU A 104 -8.05 -5.96 7.23
N GLY A 105 -7.99 -6.70 8.35
CA GLY A 105 -7.08 -7.83 8.54
C GLY A 105 -7.47 -9.10 7.78
N VAL A 106 -8.56 -9.08 7.01
CA VAL A 106 -9.04 -10.23 6.22
C VAL A 106 -8.26 -10.47 4.93
N SER A 107 -7.47 -9.50 4.47
CA SER A 107 -6.68 -9.68 3.26
C SER A 107 -5.59 -10.75 3.46
N PRO A 108 -5.08 -11.39 2.40
CA PRO A 108 -4.04 -12.42 2.53
C PRO A 108 -2.79 -11.94 3.26
N THR A 109 -2.49 -10.64 3.24
CA THR A 109 -1.33 -10.04 3.93
C THR A 109 -1.65 -9.46 5.31
N GLY A 110 -2.92 -9.56 5.74
CA GLY A 110 -3.39 -9.19 7.07
C GLY A 110 -3.47 -7.68 7.31
N SER A 111 -3.69 -6.87 6.27
CA SER A 111 -3.84 -5.41 6.41
C SER A 111 -4.61 -4.77 5.24
N HIS A 112 -4.84 -3.46 5.32
CA HIS A 112 -5.45 -2.67 4.24
C HIS A 112 -4.51 -2.40 3.04
N LYS A 113 -3.22 -2.67 3.16
CA LYS A 113 -2.21 -2.29 2.15
C LYS A 113 -2.42 -2.91 0.75
N PRO A 114 -2.99 -4.12 0.59
CA PRO A 114 -3.35 -4.62 -0.74
C PRO A 114 -4.33 -3.71 -1.49
N ASN A 115 -5.13 -2.89 -0.78
CA ASN A 115 -6.08 -1.97 -1.42
C ASN A 115 -5.40 -0.90 -2.30
N THR A 116 -4.10 -0.63 -2.14
CA THR A 116 -3.36 0.24 -3.07
C THR A 116 -2.32 -0.56 -3.85
N ALA A 117 -1.71 -1.59 -3.25
CA ALA A 117 -0.71 -2.41 -3.95
C ALA A 117 -1.28 -3.08 -5.22
N ILE A 118 -2.51 -3.59 -5.16
CA ILE A 118 -3.18 -4.19 -6.33
C ILE A 118 -3.39 -3.14 -7.44
N ALA A 119 -3.85 -1.94 -7.08
CA ALA A 119 -4.09 -0.88 -8.05
C ALA A 119 -2.78 -0.39 -8.70
N GLN A 120 -1.74 -0.13 -7.90
CA GLN A 120 -0.44 0.29 -8.41
C GLN A 120 0.20 -0.79 -9.30
N ALA A 121 0.16 -2.06 -8.88
CA ALA A 121 0.66 -3.16 -9.69
C ALA A 121 -0.11 -3.31 -11.01
N PHE A 122 -1.43 -3.12 -10.98
CA PHE A 122 -2.25 -3.12 -12.19
C PHE A 122 -1.81 -2.01 -13.17
N PHE A 123 -1.69 -0.76 -12.72
CA PHE A 123 -1.28 0.33 -13.60
C PHE A 123 0.14 0.16 -14.15
N CYS A 124 1.09 -0.29 -13.32
CA CYS A 124 2.43 -0.66 -13.78
C CYS A 124 2.36 -1.74 -14.88
N LYS A 125 1.52 -2.78 -14.68
CA LYS A 125 1.36 -3.86 -15.66
C LYS A 125 0.80 -3.36 -16.98
N GLU A 126 -0.24 -2.52 -16.96
CA GLU A 126 -0.86 -1.95 -18.15
C GLU A 126 0.10 -1.05 -18.93
N GLU A 127 0.98 -0.34 -18.24
CA GLU A 127 2.03 0.49 -18.85
C GLU A 127 3.29 -0.30 -19.24
N GLY A 128 3.25 -1.63 -19.16
CA GLY A 128 4.31 -2.51 -19.65
C GLY A 128 5.51 -2.67 -18.72
N VAL A 129 5.44 -2.12 -17.50
CA VAL A 129 6.46 -2.30 -16.45
C VAL A 129 6.62 -3.80 -16.18
N LYS A 130 7.88 -4.23 -16.02
CA LYS A 130 8.22 -5.64 -15.72
C LYS A 130 8.59 -5.87 -14.28
N ARG A 131 9.10 -4.83 -13.62
CA ARG A 131 9.64 -4.89 -12.27
C ARG A 131 9.26 -3.64 -11.48
N ILE A 132 8.82 -3.84 -10.25
CA ILE A 132 8.60 -2.76 -9.29
C ILE A 132 9.62 -2.90 -8.16
N ALA A 133 10.33 -1.82 -7.86
CA ALA A 133 11.15 -1.71 -6.67
C ALA A 133 10.39 -0.94 -5.59
N THR A 134 10.47 -1.39 -4.34
CA THR A 134 9.89 -0.68 -3.20
C THR A 134 10.72 -0.88 -1.94
N GLU A 135 10.52 -0.04 -0.95
CA GLU A 135 11.07 -0.15 0.38
C GLU A 135 10.13 -0.92 1.32
N THR A 136 10.64 -1.42 2.45
CA THR A 136 9.75 -1.78 3.56
C THR A 136 10.47 -1.76 4.91
N GLY A 137 9.79 -1.30 5.96
CA GLY A 137 10.27 -1.44 7.33
C GLY A 137 9.97 -2.83 7.88
N ALA A 138 8.84 -2.94 8.59
CA ALA A 138 8.43 -4.20 9.23
C ALA A 138 7.97 -5.30 8.25
N GLY A 139 7.74 -4.99 6.97
CA GLY A 139 7.45 -5.97 5.91
C GLY A 139 6.00 -5.98 5.40
N GLN A 140 5.07 -5.26 6.03
CA GLN A 140 3.64 -5.28 5.65
C GLN A 140 3.42 -4.72 4.25
N TRP A 141 4.11 -3.62 3.91
CA TRP A 141 4.00 -3.03 2.57
C TRP A 141 4.63 -3.91 1.50
N GLY A 142 5.87 -4.37 1.72
CA GLY A 142 6.51 -5.31 0.80
C GLY A 142 5.70 -6.60 0.61
N SER A 143 5.04 -7.11 1.67
CA SER A 143 4.13 -8.27 1.56
C SER A 143 2.94 -8.01 0.64
N SER A 144 2.34 -6.82 0.73
CA SER A 144 1.22 -6.43 -0.13
C SER A 144 1.62 -6.24 -1.59
N LEU A 145 2.79 -5.65 -1.84
CA LEU A 145 3.28 -5.48 -3.20
C LEU A 145 3.78 -6.81 -3.80
N ALA A 146 4.39 -7.69 -3.00
CA ALA A 146 4.76 -9.04 -3.41
C ALA A 146 3.54 -9.86 -3.84
N LEU A 147 2.46 -9.83 -3.03
CA LEU A 147 1.17 -10.43 -3.40
C LEU A 147 0.67 -9.86 -4.73
N ALA A 148 0.65 -8.54 -4.89
CA ALA A 148 0.19 -7.88 -6.11
C ALA A 148 1.04 -8.28 -7.33
N GLY A 149 2.36 -8.31 -7.19
CA GLY A 149 3.28 -8.75 -8.23
C GLY A 149 3.01 -10.18 -8.69
N SER A 150 2.75 -11.10 -7.75
CA SER A 150 2.38 -12.49 -8.08
C SER A 150 1.09 -12.60 -8.90
N MET A 151 0.11 -11.71 -8.66
CA MET A 151 -1.17 -11.70 -9.37
C MET A 151 -1.08 -11.13 -10.79
N PHE A 152 -0.16 -10.18 -11.01
CA PHE A 152 0.02 -9.51 -12.30
C PHE A 152 1.25 -9.99 -13.08
N GLY A 153 2.04 -10.92 -12.53
CA GLY A 153 3.28 -11.40 -13.13
C GLY A 153 4.32 -10.28 -13.27
N LEU A 154 4.52 -9.52 -12.19
CA LEU A 154 5.55 -8.48 -12.06
C LEU A 154 6.63 -8.96 -11.10
N GLU A 155 7.89 -8.70 -11.45
CA GLU A 155 9.02 -8.90 -10.53
C GLU A 155 8.97 -7.83 -9.43
N ILE A 156 9.09 -8.24 -8.17
CA ILE A 156 9.07 -7.30 -7.04
C ILE A 156 10.42 -7.34 -6.33
N GLU A 157 11.12 -6.20 -6.32
CA GLU A 157 12.34 -5.98 -5.56
C GLU A 157 12.01 -5.20 -4.28
N VAL A 158 12.24 -5.79 -3.12
CA VAL A 158 11.95 -5.17 -1.83
C VAL A 158 13.25 -4.81 -1.12
N PHE A 159 13.51 -3.51 -0.93
CA PHE A 159 14.59 -2.99 -0.10
C PHE A 159 14.09 -2.86 1.35
N MET A 160 14.25 -3.93 2.13
CA MET A 160 13.81 -3.98 3.52
C MET A 160 14.87 -3.39 4.46
N VAL A 161 14.46 -2.54 5.39
CA VAL A 161 15.36 -1.94 6.41
C VAL A 161 16.17 -3.03 7.10
N ARG A 162 17.52 -2.93 7.07
CA ARG A 162 18.44 -4.01 7.48
C ARG A 162 18.11 -4.60 8.85
N ILE A 163 17.93 -3.77 9.88
CA ILE A 163 17.61 -4.30 11.21
C ILE A 163 16.29 -5.07 11.24
N SER A 164 15.29 -4.64 10.46
CA SER A 164 14.02 -5.37 10.34
C SER A 164 14.16 -6.63 9.49
N TYR A 165 14.98 -6.61 8.45
CA TYR A 165 15.32 -7.78 7.64
C TYR A 165 15.90 -8.89 8.50
N ASP A 166 16.80 -8.54 9.43
CA ASP A 166 17.47 -9.48 10.33
C ASP A 166 16.54 -9.96 11.46
N GLN A 167 15.80 -9.05 12.09
CA GLN A 167 14.96 -9.38 13.26
C GLN A 167 13.59 -9.97 12.91
N LYS A 168 13.10 -9.78 11.68
CA LYS A 168 11.75 -10.21 11.26
C LYS A 168 11.79 -11.13 10.03
N PRO A 169 12.53 -12.26 10.09
CA PRO A 169 12.73 -13.14 8.94
C PRO A 169 11.42 -13.73 8.40
N TYR A 170 10.39 -13.89 9.25
CA TYR A 170 9.08 -14.39 8.81
C TYR A 170 8.39 -13.48 7.80
N ARG A 171 8.55 -12.15 7.92
CA ARG A 171 7.98 -11.22 6.95
C ARG A 171 8.73 -11.25 5.63
N ARG A 172 10.06 -11.43 5.67
CA ARG A 172 10.88 -11.68 4.49
C ARG A 172 10.45 -12.97 3.78
N ALA A 173 10.41 -14.08 4.51
CA ALA A 173 9.97 -15.37 3.96
C ALA A 173 8.56 -15.29 3.35
N PHE A 174 7.65 -14.54 3.97
CA PHE A 174 6.31 -14.33 3.44
C PHE A 174 6.30 -13.55 2.11
N MET A 175 7.16 -12.54 1.95
CA MET A 175 7.35 -11.84 0.67
C MET A 175 7.96 -12.76 -0.40
N GLU A 176 8.98 -13.54 -0.03
CA GLU A 176 9.67 -14.47 -0.92
C GLU A 176 8.76 -15.61 -1.41
N THR A 177 7.79 -16.06 -0.58
CA THR A 177 6.75 -17.03 -1.00
C THR A 177 5.88 -16.50 -2.14
N PHE A 178 5.68 -15.19 -2.25
CA PHE A 178 5.00 -14.57 -3.40
C PHE A 178 5.94 -14.26 -4.58
N GLY A 179 7.22 -14.66 -4.50
CA GLY A 179 8.21 -14.49 -5.55
C GLY A 179 8.95 -13.14 -5.53
N ALA A 180 8.84 -12.35 -4.46
CA ALA A 180 9.63 -11.13 -4.33
C ALA A 180 11.08 -11.42 -3.92
N THR A 181 12.02 -10.61 -4.41
CA THR A 181 13.41 -10.63 -3.99
C THR A 181 13.62 -9.56 -2.92
N CYS A 182 14.13 -9.96 -1.74
CA CYS A 182 14.31 -9.04 -0.62
C CYS A 182 15.79 -8.72 -0.39
N HIS A 183 16.12 -7.43 -0.40
CA HIS A 183 17.45 -6.88 -0.11
C HIS A 183 17.45 -6.17 1.24
N ALA A 184 18.47 -6.42 2.07
CA ALA A 184 18.72 -5.59 3.24
C ALA A 184 19.21 -4.20 2.80
N SER A 185 18.51 -3.14 3.20
CA SER A 185 18.84 -1.75 2.92
C SER A 185 19.46 -1.07 4.15
N PRO A 186 20.57 -0.33 4.03
CA PRO A 186 21.29 0.03 2.79
C PRO A 186 21.96 -1.18 2.13
N SER A 187 21.92 -1.26 0.80
CA SER A 187 22.46 -2.39 0.02
C SER A 187 23.61 -1.95 -0.91
N ASN A 188 24.41 -2.91 -1.39
CA ASN A 188 25.47 -2.62 -2.38
C ASN A 188 24.94 -2.53 -3.83
N LEU A 189 23.62 -2.57 -4.03
CA LEU A 189 23.00 -2.55 -5.37
C LEU A 189 22.82 -1.13 -5.92
N THR A 190 22.88 -0.11 -5.06
CA THR A 190 22.70 1.29 -5.44
C THR A 190 23.86 2.14 -4.95
N GLU A 191 24.15 3.25 -5.65
CA GLU A 191 25.20 4.18 -5.23
C GLU A 191 24.91 4.81 -3.87
N SER A 192 23.64 5.08 -3.57
CA SER A 192 23.22 5.58 -2.25
C SER A 192 23.56 4.58 -1.14
N GLY A 193 23.21 3.30 -1.33
CA GLY A 193 23.49 2.27 -0.34
C GLY A 193 24.99 2.01 -0.17
N LYS A 194 25.76 1.97 -1.27
CA LYS A 194 27.23 1.86 -1.23
C LYS A 194 27.87 2.99 -0.43
N LYS A 195 27.42 4.24 -0.64
CA LYS A 195 27.93 5.40 0.10
C LYS A 195 27.65 5.28 1.59
N ILE A 196 26.42 4.94 1.98
CA ILE A 196 26.05 4.76 3.40
C ILE A 196 26.91 3.66 4.04
N LEU A 197 27.15 2.55 3.33
CA LEU A 197 27.96 1.44 3.83
C LEU A 197 29.45 1.76 3.87
N ALA A 198 29.96 2.64 3.01
CA ALA A 198 31.33 3.12 3.09
C ALA A 198 31.55 4.01 4.32
N ASP A 199 30.59 4.90 4.62
CA ASP A 199 30.65 5.80 5.77
C ASP A 199 30.34 5.08 7.09
N ASN A 200 29.40 4.14 7.08
CA ASN A 200 28.99 3.33 8.22
C ASN A 200 28.69 1.88 7.80
N PRO A 201 29.70 1.00 7.82
CA PRO A 201 29.54 -0.41 7.42
C PRO A 201 28.48 -1.18 8.23
N ASP A 202 28.27 -0.80 9.49
CA ASP A 202 27.33 -1.44 10.42
C ASP A 202 25.95 -0.75 10.43
N SER A 203 25.66 0.10 9.44
CA SER A 203 24.40 0.82 9.34
C SER A 203 23.19 -0.12 9.37
N THR A 204 22.32 0.08 10.35
CA THR A 204 21.09 -0.69 10.55
C THR A 204 19.97 -0.33 9.57
N GLY A 205 20.19 0.69 8.75
CA GLY A 205 19.21 1.24 7.81
C GLY A 205 18.08 2.03 8.46
N SER A 206 17.35 2.75 7.62
CA SER A 206 16.11 3.45 7.94
C SER A 206 15.11 3.32 6.79
N LEU A 207 13.85 3.64 7.06
CA LEU A 207 12.86 3.88 6.02
C LEU A 207 13.24 5.15 5.22
#